data_AF-A0A938QY52-F1
#
_entry.id   AF-A0A938QY52-F1
#
_cell.length_a   1.000
_cell.length_b   1.000
_cell.length_c   1.000
_cell.angle_alpha   90.00
_cell.angle_beta   90.00
_cell.angle_gamma   90.00
#
_symmetry.space_group_name_H-M   'P 1'
#
loop_
_entity.id
_entity.type
_entity.pdbx_description
1 polymer ?
#
loop_
_entity_poly.entity_id
_entity_poly.type
_entity_poly.pdbx_seq_one_letter_code
_entity_poly.pdbx_strand_id
1 'polypeptide(L)' 'MTRLTTRIPEPELMDEATQAQAYADADFAAPHERFVDLFVASWPAARGPVQGVALDVGCGPADVVVR' A
#
# COMPACT_ATOMS: atom_id res chain seq x y z
N MET A 1 -29.28 -8.59 -5.94
CA MET A 1 -28.36 -7.93 -6.89
C MET A 1 -28.04 -6.55 -6.35
N THR A 2 -26.91 -6.40 -5.66
CA THR A 2 -26.48 -5.10 -5.15
C THR A 2 -26.07 -4.26 -6.34
N ARG A 3 -26.78 -3.15 -6.60
CA ARG A 3 -26.35 -2.19 -7.61
C ARG A 3 -25.02 -1.60 -7.15
N LEU A 4 -23.96 -1.84 -7.92
CA LEU A 4 -22.73 -1.08 -7.76
C LEU A 4 -23.08 0.37 -8.08
N THR A 5 -22.89 1.26 -7.11
CA THR A 5 -22.97 2.70 -7.34
C THR A 5 -21.89 3.12 -8.32
N THR A 6 -22.16 4.14 -9.14
CA THR A 6 -21.14 4.75 -10.01
C THR A 6 -19.99 5.23 -9.14
N ARG A 7 -18.76 4.80 -9.44
CA ARG A 7 -17.56 5.29 -8.75
C ARG A 7 -17.32 6.75 -9.14
N ILE A 8 -17.01 7.60 -8.17
CA ILE A 8 -16.66 9.01 -8.38
C ILE A 8 -15.19 9.16 -7.95
N PRO A 9 -14.29 9.61 -8.83
CA PRO A 9 -12.91 9.88 -8.45
C PRO A 9 -12.80 11.00 -7.42
N GLU A 10 -11.74 10.97 -6.63
CA GLU A 10 -11.38 12.10 -5.78
C GLU A 10 -11.01 13.33 -6.66
N PRO A 11 -11.32 14.56 -6.23
CA PRO A 11 -10.93 15.77 -6.97
C PRO A 11 -9.41 15.87 -7.21
N GLU A 12 -8.62 15.32 -6.30
CA GLU A 12 -7.15 15.31 -6.31
C GLU A 12 -6.55 14.05 -6.97
N LEU A 13 -7.31 13.34 -7.82
CA LEU A 13 -6.80 12.19 -8.54
C LEU A 13 -5.51 12.55 -9.29
N MET A 14 -4.47 11.74 -9.11
CA MET A 14 -3.21 11.87 -9.86
C MET A 14 -3.36 11.15 -11.21
N ASP A 15 -3.74 11.89 -12.25
CA ASP A 15 -3.92 11.38 -13.62
C ASP A 15 -2.72 11.66 -14.53
N GLU A 16 -1.75 12.45 -14.07
CA GLU A 16 -0.54 12.80 -14.81
C GLU A 16 0.72 12.07 -14.32
N ALA A 17 1.59 11.71 -15.25
CA ALA A 17 2.84 10.99 -14.95
C ALA A 17 3.77 11.77 -14.00
N THR A 18 3.77 13.10 -14.08
CA THR A 18 4.59 13.96 -13.22
C THR A 18 4.10 13.95 -11.77
N GLN A 19 2.79 13.83 -11.54
CA GLN A 19 2.21 13.69 -10.20
C GLN A 19 2.57 12.34 -9.59
N ALA A 20 2.47 11.26 -10.37
CA ALA A 20 2.87 9.92 -9.95
C ALA A 20 4.37 9.85 -9.60
N GLN A 21 5.23 10.51 -10.39
CA GLN A 21 6.66 10.61 -10.11
C GLN A 21 6.93 11.40 -8.81
N ALA A 22 6.27 12.56 -8.64
CA ALA A 22 6.40 13.35 -7.42
C ALA A 22 5.95 12.58 -6.16
N TYR A 23 4.91 11.75 -6.28
CA TYR A 23 4.50 10.81 -5.22
C TYR A 23 5.58 9.76 -4.95
N ALA A 24 6.15 9.15 -5.99
CA ALA A 24 7.17 8.12 -5.85
C ALA A 24 8.47 8.63 -5.20
N ASP A 25 8.82 9.90 -5.44
CA ASP A 25 10.04 10.53 -4.92
C ASP A 25 9.85 11.18 -3.53
N ALA A 26 8.62 11.24 -3.02
CA ALA A 26 8.34 11.82 -1.71
C ALA A 26 8.83 10.90 -0.57
N ASP A 27 9.24 11.49 0.55
CA ASP A 27 9.67 10.72 1.72
C ASP A 27 8.47 10.16 2.49
N PHE A 28 8.26 8.85 2.32
CA PHE A 28 7.27 8.07 3.03
C PHE A 28 7.91 6.98 3.92
N ALA A 29 9.19 7.10 4.28
CA ALA A 29 9.88 6.04 5.01
C ALA A 29 9.14 5.66 6.30
N ALA A 30 8.79 6.64 7.14
CA ALA A 30 8.09 6.39 8.41
C ALA A 30 6.71 5.71 8.24
N PRO A 31 5.78 6.21 7.40
CA PRO A 31 4.50 5.53 7.20
C PRO A 31 4.63 4.18 6.49
N HIS A 32 5.57 4.00 5.57
CA HIS A 32 5.76 2.72 4.89
C HIS A 32 6.33 1.62 5.80
N GLU A 33 7.33 1.93 6.64
CA GLU A 33 7.78 1.01 7.69
C GLU A 33 6.63 0.61 8.62
N ARG A 34 5.77 1.58 8.96
CA ARG A 34 4.64 1.32 9.85
C ARG A 34 3.64 0.31 9.27
N PHE A 35 3.47 0.23 7.95
CA PHE A 35 2.63 -0.81 7.33
C PHE A 35 3.21 -2.21 7.55
N VAL A 36 4.52 -2.38 7.41
CA VAL A 36 5.21 -3.66 7.63
C VAL A 36 5.11 -4.08 9.10
N ASP A 37 5.35 -3.15 10.03
CA ASP A 37 5.20 -3.39 11.47
C ASP A 37 3.79 -3.87 11.84
N LEU A 38 2.76 -3.18 11.31
CA LEU A 38 1.36 -3.53 11.55
C LEU A 38 0.97 -4.86 10.90
N PHE A 39 1.54 -5.15 9.72
CA PHE A 39 1.41 -6.45 9.09
C PHE A 39 1.97 -7.51 10.04
N VAL A 40 3.23 -7.47 10.44
CA VAL A 40 3.81 -8.48 11.35
C VAL A 40 3.02 -8.61 12.65
N ALA A 41 2.60 -7.50 13.26
CA ALA A 41 1.83 -7.49 14.51
C ALA A 41 0.45 -8.17 14.39
N SER A 42 -0.13 -8.25 13.19
CA SER A 42 -1.43 -8.88 12.95
C SER A 42 -1.39 -10.41 12.94
N TRP A 43 -0.19 -11.02 13.00
CA TRP A 43 0.02 -12.47 13.11
C TRP A 43 0.73 -12.84 14.43
N PRO A 44 0.12 -12.57 15.61
CA PRO A 44 0.77 -12.71 16.92
C PRO A 44 1.10 -14.16 17.30
N ALA A 45 0.46 -15.14 16.65
CA ALA A 45 0.75 -16.56 16.84
C ALA A 45 1.99 -17.05 16.07
N ALA A 46 2.54 -16.22 15.15
CA ALA A 46 3.75 -16.56 14.43
C ALA A 46 4.95 -16.55 15.40
N ARG A 47 5.58 -17.72 15.57
CA ARG A 47 6.83 -17.85 16.34
C ARG A 47 8.02 -17.63 15.40
N GLY A 48 8.14 -16.42 14.83
CA GLY A 48 9.15 -16.07 13.82
C GLY A 48 8.56 -15.29 12.64
N PRO A 49 9.28 -15.17 11.51
CA PRO A 49 8.78 -14.51 10.31
C PRO A 49 7.43 -15.08 9.87
N VAL A 50 6.52 -14.21 9.43
CA VAL A 50 5.23 -14.63 8.87
C VAL A 50 5.49 -15.59 7.71
N GLN A 51 4.96 -16.81 7.81
CA GLN A 51 5.14 -17.84 6.79
C GLN A 51 4.00 -17.76 5.78
N GLY A 52 4.32 -17.83 4.48
CA GLY A 52 3.35 -17.82 3.39
C GLY A 52 3.71 -16.82 2.30
N VAL A 53 2.73 -16.53 1.42
CA VAL A 53 2.86 -15.56 0.33
C VAL A 53 1.93 -14.39 0.64
N ALA A 54 2.47 -13.18 0.66
CA ALA A 54 1.71 -11.93 0.71
C ALA A 54 1.63 -11.32 -0.70
N LEU A 55 0.52 -10.68 -1.02
CA LEU A 55 0.30 -9.93 -2.25
C LEU A 55 -0.10 -8.51 -1.89
N ASP A 56 0.68 -7.54 -2.36
CA ASP A 56 0.33 -6.12 -2.27
C ASP A 56 -0.38 -5.70 -3.56
N VAL A 57 -1.62 -5.23 -3.43
CA VAL A 57 -2.48 -4.88 -4.57
C VAL A 57 -2.49 -3.36 -4.71
N GLY A 58 -1.99 -2.88 -5.85
CA GLY A 58 -1.80 -1.44 -6.06
C GLY A 58 -0.54 -0.92 -5.38
N CYS A 59 0.54 -1.72 -5.38
CA CYS A 59 1.78 -1.47 -4.66
C CYS A 59 2.56 -0.19 -5.07
N GLY A 60 2.13 0.51 -6.12
CA GLY A 60 2.77 1.73 -6.58
C GLY A 60 4.28 1.53 -6.87
N PRO A 61 5.17 2.35 -6.30
CA PRO A 61 6.63 2.18 -6.40
C PRO A 61 7.20 0.93 -5.73
N ALA A 62 6.36 0.09 -5.11
CA ALA A 62 6.69 -1.17 -4.42
C ALA A 62 7.53 -1.02 -3.14
N ASP A 63 7.67 0.19 -2.62
CA ASP A 63 8.50 0.50 -1.45
C ASP A 63 8.07 -0.29 -0.19
N VAL A 64 6.77 -0.53 0.03
CA VAL A 64 6.28 -1.37 1.15
C VAL A 64 6.65 -2.84 0.99
N VAL A 65 6.63 -3.38 -0.24
CA VAL A 65 6.85 -4.81 -0.51
C VAL A 65 8.31 -5.21 -0.42
N VAL A 66 9.22 -4.29 -0.75
CA VAL A 66 10.67 -4.56 -0.75
C VAL A 66 11.33 -4.41 0.62
N ARG A 67 10.57 -3.98 1.62
CA ARG A 67 11.02 -3.84 3.02
C ARG A 67 10.95 -5.15 3.79
#